data_AF-A0A3M1YPZ0-F1
#
_entry.id   AF-A0A3M1YPZ0-F1
#
_cell.length_a   1.000
_cell.length_b   1.000
_cell.length_c   1.000
_cell.angle_alpha   90.00
_cell.angle_beta   90.00
_cell.angle_gamma   90.00
#
_symmetry.space_group_name_H-M   'P 1'
#
loop_
_entity.id
_entity.type
_entity.pdbx_description
1 polymer ?
#
loop_
_entity_poly.entity_id
_entity_poly.type
_entity_poly.pdbx_seq_one_letter_code
_entity_poly.pdbx_strand_id
1 'polypeptide(L)'
;MPKVKKIGIFSLAKLHTIVGAIVGLILGIIYSFGGLLLDTLVSLGWITSNETPGLSYGTVLAFGALIGMPFIFAVIGLAIGLIVAVVYNIFAKITGGIELNIWQ
;
A
#
# COMPACT_ATOMS: atom_id res chain seq x y z
N MET A 1 29.57 -7.04 13.97
CA MET A 1 28.50 -6.49 13.11
C MET A 1 27.86 -5.28 13.78
N PRO A 2 27.55 -4.20 13.04
CA PRO A 2 26.86 -3.04 13.62
C PRO A 2 25.47 -3.45 14.12
N LYS A 3 25.11 -3.01 15.34
CA LYS A 3 23.79 -3.24 15.93
C LYS A 3 22.98 -1.97 15.89
N VAL A 4 21.77 -2.04 15.35
CA VAL A 4 20.81 -0.94 15.46
C VAL A 4 20.03 -1.14 16.76
N LYS A 5 20.24 -0.23 17.72
CA LYS A 5 19.60 -0.24 19.03
C LYS A 5 18.40 0.71 19.13
N LYS A 6 18.28 1.64 18.18
CA LYS A 6 17.20 2.62 18.11
C LYS A 6 16.98 3.00 16.65
N ILE A 7 15.72 3.01 16.24
CA ILE A 7 15.29 3.48 14.93
C ILE A 7 14.56 4.82 15.12
N GLY A 8 14.87 5.79 14.27
CA GLY A 8 14.15 7.06 14.23
C GLY A 8 12.70 6.81 13.82
N ILE A 9 11.75 7.19 14.69
CA ILE A 9 10.32 6.92 14.51
C ILE A 9 9.82 7.47 13.16
N PHE A 10 10.15 8.72 12.86
CA PHE A 10 9.79 9.34 11.58
C PHE A 10 10.51 8.73 10.38
N SER A 11 11.72 8.18 10.56
CA SER A 11 12.45 7.54 9.46
C SER A 11 11.75 6.25 9.02
N LEU A 12 11.34 5.42 9.98
CA LEU A 12 10.64 4.17 9.69
C LEU A 12 9.22 4.42 9.18
N ALA A 13 8.54 5.43 9.72
CA ALA A 13 7.23 5.87 9.25
C ALA A 13 7.28 6.34 7.79
N LYS A 14 8.27 7.16 7.41
CA LYS A 14 8.47 7.58 6.01
C LYS A 14 8.71 6.39 5.09
N LEU A 15 9.55 5.43 5.51
CA LEU A 15 9.79 4.21 4.74
C LEU A 15 8.48 3.43 4.51
N HIS A 16 7.71 3.16 5.57
CA HIS A 16 6.44 2.45 5.43
C HIS A 16 5.39 3.24 4.64
N THR A 17 5.42 4.57 4.70
CA THR A 17 4.56 5.44 3.86
C THR A 17 4.86 5.20 2.39
N ILE A 18 6.14 5.20 2.00
CA ILE A 18 6.56 4.98 0.61
C ILE A 18 6.22 3.55 0.17
N VAL A 19 6.54 2.55 0.99
CA VAL A 19 6.20 1.14 0.71
C VAL A 19 4.69 0.98 0.57
N GLY A 20 3.91 1.56 1.48
CA GLY A 20 2.45 1.57 1.42
C GLY A 20 1.93 2.23 0.14
N ALA A 21 2.45 3.39 -0.23
CA ALA A 21 2.09 4.06 -1.48
C ALA A 21 2.37 3.18 -2.71
N ILE A 22 3.52 2.50 -2.77
CA ILE A 22 3.87 1.59 -3.87
C ILE A 22 2.90 0.40 -3.91
N VAL A 23 2.62 -0.23 -2.77
CA VAL A 23 1.65 -1.33 -2.69
C VAL A 23 0.26 -0.85 -3.14
N GLY A 24 -0.20 0.30 -2.64
CA GLY A 24 -1.47 0.88 -3.03
C GLY A 24 -1.53 1.24 -4.51
N LEU A 25 -0.44 1.69 -5.11
CA LEU A 25 -0.36 1.94 -6.56
C LEU A 25 -0.49 0.64 -7.36
N ILE A 26 0.21 -0.43 -6.96
CA ILE A 26 0.11 -1.74 -7.61
C ILE A 26 -1.34 -2.24 -7.56
N LEU A 27 -1.97 -2.18 -6.38
CA LEU A 27 -3.37 -2.57 -6.21
C LEU A 27 -4.32 -1.67 -7.00
N GLY A 28 -4.06 -0.37 -7.03
CA GLY A 28 -4.81 0.61 -7.82
C GLY A 28 -4.74 0.30 -9.32
N ILE A 29 -3.57 -0.07 -9.85
CA ILE A 29 -3.40 -0.50 -11.24
C ILE A 29 -4.24 -1.75 -11.50
N ILE A 30 -4.11 -2.80 -10.67
CA ILE A 30 -4.87 -4.04 -10.84
C ILE A 30 -6.37 -3.75 -10.83
N TYR A 31 -6.84 -2.92 -9.90
CA TYR A 31 -8.25 -2.56 -9.77
C TYR A 31 -8.75 -1.73 -10.97
N SER A 32 -7.97 -0.76 -11.44
CA SER A 32 -8.36 0.13 -12.55
C SER A 32 -8.49 -0.64 -13.86
N PHE A 33 -7.48 -1.43 -14.20
CA PHE A 33 -7.47 -2.19 -15.45
C PHE A 33 -8.40 -3.41 -15.39
N GLY A 34 -8.53 -4.04 -14.22
CA GLY A 34 -9.54 -5.07 -13.98
C GLY A 34 -10.96 -4.53 -14.13
N GLY A 35 -11.25 -3.37 -13.53
CA GLY A 35 -12.53 -2.68 -13.66
C GLY A 35 -12.84 -2.28 -15.10
N LEU A 36 -11.88 -1.69 -15.83
CA LEU A 36 -12.04 -1.36 -17.24
C LEU A 36 -12.37 -2.59 -18.10
N LEU A 37 -11.67 -3.71 -17.87
CA LEU A 37 -11.90 -4.95 -18.60
C LEU A 37 -13.29 -5.53 -18.31
N LEU A 38 -13.73 -5.53 -17.05
CA LEU A 38 -15.08 -5.96 -16.69
C LEU A 38 -16.15 -5.04 -17.30
N ASP A 39 -15.97 -3.73 -17.18
CA ASP A 39 -16.91 -2.74 -17.71
C ASP A 39 -17.05 -2.84 -19.23
N THR A 40 -15.95 -3.06 -19.95
CA THR A 40 -15.96 -3.28 -21.41
C THR A 40 -16.69 -4.57 -21.78
N LEU A 41 -16.43 -5.68 -21.07
CA LEU A 41 -17.12 -6.95 -21.31
C LEU A 41 -18.64 -6.86 -21.06
N VAL A 42 -19.06 -6.14 -20.01
CA VAL A 42 -20.48 -5.88 -19.72
C VAL A 42 -21.10 -5.03 -20.83
N SER A 43 -20.40 -3.98 -21.28
CA SER A 43 -20.88 -3.09 -22.35
C SER A 43 -21.04 -3.80 -23.70
N LEU A 44 -20.18 -4.78 -23.97
CA LEU A 44 -20.26 -5.62 -25.16
C LEU A 44 -21.34 -6.71 -25.06
N GLY A 45 -22.00 -6.84 -23.90
CA GLY A 45 -23.02 -7.86 -23.65
C GLY A 45 -22.46 -9.28 -23.51
N TRP A 46 -21.14 -9.43 -23.32
CA TRP A 46 -20.49 -10.74 -23.19
C TRP A 46 -20.68 -11.34 -21.79
N ILE A 47 -20.84 -10.48 -20.79
CA ILE A 47 -21.13 -10.85 -19.39
C ILE A 47 -22.21 -9.91 -18.84
N THR A 48 -22.92 -10.36 -17.82
CA THR A 48 -23.87 -9.54 -17.05
C THR A 48 -23.36 -9.36 -15.63
N SER A 49 -23.45 -8.13 -15.12
CA SER A 49 -23.04 -7.78 -13.75
C SER A 49 -24.10 -6.87 -13.13
N ASN A 50 -24.38 -7.07 -11.84
CA ASN A 50 -25.23 -6.16 -11.06
C ASN A 50 -24.41 -5.02 -10.43
N GLU A 51 -23.08 -5.14 -10.40
CA GLU A 51 -22.17 -4.20 -9.76
C GLU A 51 -21.78 -3.02 -10.67
N THR A 52 -21.87 -3.23 -11.99
CA THR A 52 -21.53 -2.21 -12.98
C THR A 52 -22.45 -2.33 -14.20
N PRO A 53 -23.03 -1.22 -14.69
CA PRO A 53 -23.81 -1.22 -15.92
C PRO A 53 -22.91 -1.23 -17.18
N GLY A 54 -21.59 -1.38 -17.03
CA GLY A 54 -20.61 -1.29 -18.11
C GLY A 54 -19.86 0.05 -18.09
N LEU A 55 -19.37 0.48 -19.26
CA LEU A 55 -18.54 1.66 -19.45
C LEU A 55 -19.31 2.91 -19.02
N SER A 56 -19.04 3.37 -17.81
CA SER A 56 -19.86 4.35 -17.11
C SER A 56 -19.08 5.04 -15.99
N TYR A 57 -19.80 5.60 -15.01
CA TYR A 57 -19.20 6.12 -13.78
C TYR A 57 -18.35 5.08 -13.02
N GLY A 58 -18.65 3.78 -13.15
CA GLY A 58 -17.83 2.71 -12.57
C GLY A 58 -16.39 2.72 -13.06
N THR A 59 -16.19 2.97 -14.36
CA THR A 59 -14.85 3.05 -14.97
C THR A 59 -14.08 4.28 -14.47
N VAL A 60 -14.76 5.43 -14.31
CA VAL A 60 -14.15 6.65 -13.76
C VAL A 60 -13.69 6.42 -12.32
N LEU A 61 -14.52 5.75 -11.51
CA LEU A 61 -14.18 5.33 -10.15
C LEU A 61 -13.01 4.34 -10.12
N ALA A 62 -12.98 3.39 -11.07
CA ALA A 62 -11.90 2.43 -11.21
C ALA A 62 -10.56 3.15 -11.42
N PHE A 63 -10.48 4.10 -12.36
CA PHE A 63 -9.27 4.92 -12.57
C PHE A 63 -8.98 5.87 -11.40
N GLY A 64 -10.00 6.30 -10.65
CA GLY A 64 -9.83 7.00 -9.38
C GLY A 64 -8.99 6.21 -8.38
N ALA A 65 -9.01 4.87 -8.44
CA ALA A 65 -8.19 4.02 -7.59
C ALA A 65 -6.68 4.17 -7.84
N LEU A 66 -6.24 4.63 -9.02
CA LEU A 66 -4.81 4.93 -9.28
C LEU A 66 -4.25 6.02 -8.37
N ILE A 67 -5.12 6.88 -7.83
CA ILE A 67 -4.74 7.95 -6.91
C ILE A 67 -5.20 7.60 -5.49
N GLY A 68 -6.45 7.14 -5.36
CA GLY A 68 -7.07 6.83 -4.07
C GLY A 68 -6.34 5.73 -3.31
N MET A 69 -6.06 4.59 -3.95
CA MET A 69 -5.39 3.46 -3.28
C MET A 69 -3.97 3.80 -2.81
N PRO A 70 -3.06 4.35 -3.64
CA PRO A 70 -1.75 4.74 -3.15
C PRO A 70 -1.82 5.76 -2.01
N PHE A 71 -2.74 6.73 -2.07
CA PHE A 71 -2.91 7.69 -0.97
C PHE A 71 -3.36 7.02 0.33
N ILE A 72 -4.42 6.19 0.29
CA ILE A 72 -4.95 5.48 1.46
C ILE A 72 -3.87 4.58 2.06
N PHE A 73 -3.18 3.78 1.23
CA PHE A 73 -2.14 2.88 1.70
C PHE A 73 -0.89 3.63 2.19
N ALA A 74 -0.58 4.82 1.67
CA ALA A 74 0.48 5.66 2.20
C ALA A 74 0.15 6.10 3.64
N VAL A 75 -1.08 6.54 3.89
CA VAL A 75 -1.53 6.97 5.24
C VAL A 75 -1.53 5.79 6.21
N ILE A 76 -2.04 4.63 5.78
CA ILE A 76 -1.99 3.40 6.58
C ILE A 76 -0.54 2.99 6.86
N GLY A 77 0.31 3.03 5.83
CA GLY A 77 1.75 2.74 5.95
C GLY A 77 2.44 3.68 6.95
N LEU A 78 2.11 4.97 6.94
CA LEU A 78 2.60 5.93 7.91
C LEU A 78 2.21 5.54 9.34
N ALA A 79 0.93 5.22 9.57
CA ALA A 79 0.43 4.81 10.88
C ALA A 79 1.11 3.52 11.37
N ILE A 80 1.21 2.51 10.51
CA ILE A 80 1.92 1.25 10.81
C ILE A 80 3.38 1.53 11.14
N GLY A 81 4.08 2.31 10.32
CA GLY A 81 5.50 2.60 10.54
C GLY A 81 5.77 3.36 11.85
N LEU A 82 4.85 4.24 12.28
CA LEU A 82 4.92 4.88 13.61
C LEU A 82 4.81 3.84 14.73
N ILE A 83 3.81 2.96 14.65
CA ILE A 83 3.57 1.91 15.65
C ILE A 83 4.77 0.96 15.71
N VAL A 84 5.21 0.45 14.56
CA VAL A 84 6.34 -0.48 14.44
C VAL A 84 7.61 0.14 15.01
N ALA A 85 7.88 1.43 14.77
CA ALA A 85 9.07 2.09 15.30
C ALA A 85 9.05 2.20 16.83
N VAL A 86 7.89 2.51 17.40
CA VAL A 86 7.71 2.57 18.86
C VAL A 86 7.92 1.18 19.46
N VAL A 87 7.27 0.17 18.91
CA VAL A 87 7.41 -1.24 19.34
C VAL A 87 8.87 -1.67 19.24
N TYR A 88 9.52 -1.45 18.10
CA TYR A 88 10.93 -1.77 17.90
C TYR A 88 11.83 -1.15 18.96
N ASN A 89 11.67 0.15 19.23
CA ASN A 89 12.50 0.85 20.21
C ASN A 89 12.30 0.34 21.65
N ILE A 90 11.11 -0.17 21.99
CA ILE A 90 10.84 -0.81 23.28
C ILE A 90 11.57 -2.16 23.35
N PHE A 91 11.38 -3.02 22.35
CA PHE A 91 11.98 -4.35 22.32
C PHE A 91 13.51 -4.32 22.14
N ALA A 92 14.05 -3.34 21.42
CA ALA A 92 15.49 -3.17 21.24
C ALA A 92 16.22 -2.88 22.56
N LYS A 93 15.55 -2.28 23.55
CA LYS A 93 16.11 -2.12 24.91
C LYS A 93 16.31 -3.46 25.61
N ILE A 94 15.44 -4.43 25.36
CA ILE A 94 15.44 -5.75 26.01
C ILE A 94 16.41 -6.69 25.29
N THR A 95 16.36 -6.71 23.96
CA THR A 95 17.10 -7.65 23.12
C THR A 95 18.50 -7.18 22.73
N GLY A 96 18.84 -5.91 23.03
CA GLY A 96 20.12 -5.32 22.65
C GLY A 96 20.19 -4.85 21.19
N GLY A 97 19.05 -4.83 20.48
CA GLY A 97 18.92 -4.37 19.10
C GLY A 97 19.04 -5.48 18.05
N ILE A 98 18.87 -5.11 16.78
CA ILE A 98 19.04 -6.03 15.65
C ILE A 98 20.44 -5.87 15.05
N GLU A 99 21.08 -6.99 14.75
CA GLU A 99 22.32 -7.03 13.98
C GLU A 99 22.03 -6.69 12.52
N LEU A 100 22.65 -5.63 12.02
CA LEU A 100 22.50 -5.22 10.63
C LEU A 100 23.55 -5.93 9.80
N ASN A 101 23.09 -6.80 8.90
CA ASN A 101 23.88 -7.32 7.81
C ASN A 101 23.14 -7.04 6.49
N ILE A 102 23.49 -5.93 5.85
CA ILE A 102 22.87 -5.53 4.58
C ILE A 102 23.80 -5.86 3.40
N TRP A 103 25.11 -5.97 3.63
CA TRP A 103 26.12 -6.07 2.56
C TRP A 103 27.40 -6.86 2.94
N GLN A 104 27.32 -7.88 3.81
CA GLN A 104 28.38 -8.90 3.91
C GLN A 104 28.03 -10.15 3.10
#